data_AF-A0A855LKE2-F1
#
_entry.id   AF-A0A855LKE2-F1
#
_cell.length_a   1.000
_cell.length_b   1.000
_cell.length_c   1.000
_cell.angle_alpha   90.00
_cell.angle_beta   90.00
_cell.angle_gamma   90.00
#
_symmetry.space_group_name_H-M   'P 1'
#
loop_
_entity.id
_entity.type
_entity.pdbx_description
1 polymer ?
#
loop_
_entity_poly.entity_id
_entity_poly.type
_entity_poly.pdbx_seq_one_letter_code
_entity_poly.pdbx_strand_id
1 'polypeptide(L)' 'PYIMATPYVPNRLYQANPASNTESLLADACETLGSANVMLNNLVDALEGPHRKTAQGIAQIVMLAELAVNRVLDKVVPTE' A
#
# COMPACT_ATOMS: atom_id res chain seq x y z
N PRO A 1 -9.43 -23.73 -11.51
CA PRO A 1 -10.53 -23.06 -10.78
C PRO A 1 -10.53 -21.55 -11.07
N TYR A 2 -11.44 -21.10 -11.93
CA TYR A 2 -11.60 -19.69 -12.30
C TYR A 2 -12.29 -18.98 -11.13
N ILE A 3 -11.56 -18.14 -10.39
CA ILE A 3 -12.18 -17.26 -9.40
C ILE A 3 -12.95 -16.21 -10.21
N MET A 4 -14.26 -16.41 -10.38
CA MET A 4 -15.18 -15.36 -10.79
C MET A 4 -15.29 -14.36 -9.65
N ALA A 5 -14.26 -13.54 -9.46
CA ALA A 5 -14.35 -12.37 -8.62
C ALA A 5 -15.37 -11.43 -9.27
N THR A 6 -16.43 -11.08 -8.54
CA THR A 6 -17.34 -10.01 -8.95
C THR A 6 -16.51 -8.79 -9.34
N PRO A 7 -16.79 -8.11 -10.46
CA PRO A 7 -16.02 -6.93 -10.85
C PRO A 7 -15.99 -5.96 -9.67
N TYR A 8 -14.79 -5.61 -9.22
CA TYR A 8 -14.59 -4.70 -8.10
C TYR A 8 -15.24 -3.36 -8.47
N VAL A 9 -16.36 -3.05 -7.82
CA VAL A 9 -16.98 -1.73 -7.93
C VAL A 9 -16.29 -0.85 -6.91
N PRO A 10 -15.45 0.12 -7.34
CA PRO A 10 -14.76 1.01 -6.41
C PRO A 10 -15.77 1.77 -5.57
N ASN A 11 -15.56 1.80 -4.26
CA ASN A 11 -16.41 2.55 -3.34
C ASN A 11 -16.29 4.05 -3.68
N ARG A 12 -17.40 4.69 -4.03
CA ARG A 12 -17.38 6.13 -4.37
C ARG A 12 -17.19 7.05 -3.17
N LEU A 13 -17.31 6.54 -1.95
CA LEU A 13 -17.06 7.29 -0.72
C LEU A 13 -15.57 7.53 -0.49
N TYR A 14 -14.70 6.66 -1.02
CA TYR A 14 -13.25 6.71 -0.83
C TYR A 14 -12.55 6.60 -2.17
N GLN A 15 -12.33 7.73 -2.83
CA GLN A 15 -11.61 7.83 -4.09
C GLN A 15 -10.51 8.87 -3.99
N ALA A 16 -9.42 8.65 -4.73
CA ALA A 16 -8.41 9.69 -4.95
C ALA A 16 -9.10 10.93 -5.55
N ASN A 17 -8.78 12.10 -5.01
CA ASN A 17 -9.34 13.35 -5.51
C ASN A 17 -8.85 13.59 -6.96
N PRO A 18 -9.74 13.64 -7.97
CA PRO A 18 -9.34 13.81 -9.37
C PRO A 18 -8.67 15.15 -9.67
N ALA A 19 -8.80 16.14 -8.77
CA ALA A 19 -8.12 17.43 -8.89
C ALA A 19 -6.70 17.44 -8.28
N SER A 20 -6.28 16.37 -7.60
CA SER A 20 -4.93 16.27 -7.03
C SER A 20 -3.90 15.93 -8.10
N ASN A 21 -2.70 16.51 -7.98
CA ASN A 21 -1.61 16.19 -8.89
C ASN A 21 -1.05 14.78 -8.59
N THR A 22 -0.41 14.17 -9.59
CA THR A 22 0.12 12.79 -9.49
C THR A 22 1.16 12.65 -8.38
N GLU A 23 1.99 13.68 -8.16
CA GLU A 23 3.00 13.70 -7.11
C GLU A 23 2.36 13.58 -5.72
N SER A 24 1.40 14.43 -5.39
CA SER A 24 0.69 14.42 -4.11
C SER A 24 -0.05 13.11 -3.89
N LEU A 25 -0.66 12.53 -4.94
CA LEU A 25 -1.30 11.22 -4.84
C LEU A 25 -0.31 10.08 -4.57
N LEU A 26 0.88 10.13 -5.19
CA LEU A 26 1.93 9.13 -4.97
C LEU A 26 2.63 9.31 -3.61
N ALA A 27 2.81 10.56 -3.16
CA ALA A 27 3.34 10.88 -1.84
C ALA A 27 2.39 10.42 -0.73
N ASP A 28 1.10 10.72 -0.85
CA ASP A 28 0.05 10.23 0.07
C ASP A 28 -0.04 8.70 0.08
N ALA A 29 0.06 8.07 -1.09
CA ALA A 29 0.11 6.61 -1.20
C ALA A 29 1.36 6.03 -0.50
N CYS A 30 2.53 6.65 -0.65
CA CYS A 30 3.73 6.24 0.04
C CYS A 30 3.58 6.36 1.57
N GLU A 31 3.09 7.50 2.06
CA GLU A 31 2.87 7.73 3.49
C GLU A 31 1.86 6.74 4.08
N THR A 32 0.77 6.47 3.35
CA THR A 32 -0.24 5.49 3.73
C THR A 32 0.34 4.08 3.78
N LEU A 33 1.16 3.69 2.80
CA LEU A 33 1.82 2.38 2.78
C LEU A 33 2.84 2.23 3.91
N GLY A 34 3.61 3.28 4.22
CA GLY A 34 4.52 3.30 5.37
C GLY A 34 3.79 3.16 6.69
N SER A 35 2.69 3.87 6.85
CA SER A 35 1.81 3.74 8.02
C SER A 35 1.24 2.32 8.14
N ALA A 36 0.77 1.73 7.05
CA ALA A 36 0.27 0.35 7.02
C ALA A 36 1.38 -0.66 7.37
N ASN A 37 2.60 -0.45 6.88
CA ASN A 37 3.75 -1.30 7.21
C ASN A 37 4.06 -1.25 8.72
N VAL A 38 4.03 -0.07 9.35
CA VAL A 38 4.19 0.07 10.82
C VAL A 38 3.09 -0.69 11.58
N MET A 39 1.82 -0.53 11.17
CA MET A 39 0.70 -1.25 11.80
C MET A 39 0.84 -2.77 11.65
N LEU A 40 1.28 -3.24 10.48
CA LEU A 40 1.52 -4.67 10.23
C LEU A 40 2.67 -5.22 11.07
N ASN A 41 3.76 -4.45 11.25
CA ASN A 41 4.86 -4.87 12.13
C ASN A 41 4.42 -4.93 13.60
N ASN A 42 3.59 -3.99 14.07
CA ASN A 42 2.97 -4.08 15.40
C ASN A 42 2.07 -5.31 15.53
N LEU A 43 1.33 -5.66 14.48
CA LEU A 43 0.52 -6.89 14.45
C LEU A 43 1.40 -8.16 14.45
N VAL A 44 2.53 -8.16 13.75
CA VAL A 44 3.50 -9.26 13.77
C VAL A 44 4.03 -9.50 15.18
N ASP A 45 4.31 -8.44 15.95
CA ASP A 45 4.76 -8.55 17.34
C ASP A 45 3.68 -9.14 18.26
N ALA A 46 2.41 -8.81 18.02
CA ALA A 46 1.27 -9.30 18.79
C ALA A 46 0.82 -10.74 18.45
N LEU A 47 1.35 -11.34 17.37
CA LEU A 47 0.95 -12.66 16.89
C LEU A 47 2.01 -13.73 17.14
N GLU A 48 1.57 -14.98 17.27
CA GLU A 48 2.43 -16.15 17.43
C GLU A 48 2.21 -17.20 16.32
N GLY A 49 3.16 -18.13 16.20
CA GLY A 49 3.03 -19.29 15.33
C GLY A 49 2.82 -18.95 13.84
N PRO A 50 1.99 -19.72 13.11
CA PRO A 50 1.76 -19.53 11.68
C PRO A 50 1.16 -18.16 11.31
N HIS A 51 0.31 -17.58 12.16
CA HIS A 51 -0.32 -16.29 11.89
C HIS A 51 0.69 -15.14 11.86
N ARG A 52 1.72 -15.20 12.72
CA ARG A 52 2.85 -14.25 12.66
C ARG A 52 3.54 -14.29 11.31
N LYS A 53 3.76 -15.49 10.75
CA LYS A 53 4.39 -15.66 9.43
C LYS A 53 3.51 -15.12 8.31
N THR A 54 2.20 -15.29 8.39
CA THR A 54 1.26 -14.67 7.46
C THR A 54 1.32 -13.14 7.53
N ALA A 55 1.24 -12.56 8.73
CA ALA A 55 1.32 -11.11 8.91
C ALA A 55 2.68 -10.54 8.43
N GLN A 56 3.78 -11.25 8.69
CA GLN A 56 5.10 -10.91 8.18
C GLN A 56 5.13 -10.89 6.65
N GLY A 57 4.52 -11.88 5.99
CA GLY A 57 4.40 -11.92 4.53
C GLY A 57 3.62 -10.72 3.98
N ILE A 58 2.53 -10.32 4.63
CA ILE A 58 1.74 -9.14 4.24
C ILE A 58 2.57 -7.86 4.41
N ALA A 59 3.29 -7.71 5.54
CA ALA A 59 4.19 -6.59 5.77
C ALA A 59 5.25 -6.46 4.65
N GLN A 60 5.84 -7.59 4.24
CA GLN A 60 6.79 -7.62 3.13
C GLN A 60 6.16 -7.17 1.81
N ILE A 61 4.94 -7.60 1.49
CA ILE A 61 4.24 -7.18 0.27
C ILE A 61 3.96 -5.68 0.30
N VAL A 62 3.50 -5.13 1.43
CA VAL A 62 3.24 -3.70 1.59
C VAL A 62 4.52 -2.88 1.44
N MET A 63 5.62 -3.32 2.05
CA MET A 63 6.92 -2.69 1.89
C MET A 63 7.39 -2.69 0.42
N LEU A 64 7.17 -3.77 -0.33
CA LEU A 64 7.49 -3.81 -1.77
C LEU A 64 6.63 -2.84 -2.58
N ALA A 65 5.35 -2.71 -2.24
CA ALA A 65 4.46 -1.73 -2.87
C ALA A 65 4.90 -0.30 -2.57
N GLU A 66 5.27 0.01 -1.33
CA GLU A 66 5.81 1.31 -0.93
C GLU A 66 7.07 1.66 -1.73
N LEU A 67 8.02 0.73 -1.84
CA LEU A 67 9.24 0.91 -2.64
C LEU A 67 8.94 1.13 -4.13
N ALA A 68 7.91 0.47 -4.67
CA ALA A 68 7.50 0.68 -6.05
C ALA A 68 6.89 2.08 -6.24
N VAL A 69 6.00 2.51 -5.35
CA VAL A 69 5.39 3.85 -5.36
C VAL A 69 6.45 4.93 -5.21
N ASN A 70 7.37 4.79 -4.25
CA ASN A 70 8.50 5.70 -4.07
C ASN A 70 9.35 5.84 -5.33
N ARG A 71 9.63 4.72 -6.03
CA ARG A 71 10.37 4.77 -7.31
C ARG A 71 9.60 5.44 -8.44
N VAL A 72 8.27 5.34 -8.46
CA VAL A 72 7.47 6.07 -9.44
C VAL A 72 7.45 7.55 -9.09
N LEU A 73 7.31 7.89 -7.80
CA LEU A 73 7.36 9.25 -7.29
C LEU A 73 8.66 9.94 -7.71
N ASP A 74 9.82 9.32 -7.44
CA ASP A 74 11.15 9.80 -7.85
C ASP A 74 11.28 10.07 -9.35
N LYS A 75 10.57 9.30 -10.19
CA LYS A 75 10.57 9.51 -11.65
C LYS A 75 9.65 10.62 -12.11
N VAL A 76 8.57 10.90 -11.38
CA VAL A 76 7.59 11.94 -11.77
C VAL A 76 7.93 13.30 -11.17
N VAL A 77 8.66 13.32 -10.05
CA VAL A 77 9.22 14.52 -9.44
C VAL A 77 10.68 14.61 -9.87
N PRO A 78 11.01 15.32 -10.96
CA PRO A 78 12.41 15.53 -11.30
C PRO A 78 13.09 16.20 -10.10
N THR A 79 14.11 15.53 -9.56
CA THR A 79 15.03 16.17 -8.62
C THR A 79 15.83 17.18 -9.43
N GLU A 80 15.58 18.47 -9.19
CA GLU A 80 16.39 19.59 -9.72
C GLU A 80 17.86 19.48 -9.25
#